data_AF-A0AAP0MBV3-F1
#
_entry.id   AF-A0AAP0MBV3-F1
#
_cell.length_a   1.000
_cell.length_b   1.000
_cell.length_c   1.000
_cell.angle_alpha   90.00
_cell.angle_beta   90.00
_cell.angle_gamma   90.00
#
_symmetry.space_group_name_H-M   'P 1'
#
loop_
_entity.id
_entity.type
_entity.pdbx_description
1 polymer ?
#
loop_
_entity_poly.entity_id
_entity_poly.type
_entity_poly.pdbx_seq_one_letter_code
_entity_poly.pdbx_strand_id
1 'polypeptide(L)'
;MCPCESYLYFPKNCILPLLFLAVTRIPMIYLHCFSDCHDMLRKYGFKAHFFADDCSSVFYKPPTFLISKMKHNNVIPNGHFKKHWQNYVKTWFNQPARKNRRRVARQKKAVKIFPRPTAGPLRPVVHGQTLKYNMKLRAGRGFTLEELKVSFLFS
;
A
#
# COMPACT_ATOMS: atom_id res chain seq x y z
N MET A 1 -30.98 34.69 15.53
CA MET A 1 -30.16 33.68 16.22
C MET A 1 -28.69 34.09 16.14
N CYS A 2 -28.18 34.73 17.19
CA CYS A 2 -26.81 34.50 17.67
C CYS A 2 -26.81 33.12 18.39
N PRO A 3 -25.69 32.41 18.60
CA PRO A 3 -24.49 32.88 19.36
C PRO A 3 -23.14 32.66 18.62
N CYS A 4 -22.12 33.53 18.75
CA CYS A 4 -21.08 33.66 19.81
C CYS A 4 -19.97 32.58 19.67
N GLU A 5 -18.65 32.80 19.74
CA GLU A 5 -17.73 33.77 20.39
C GLU A 5 -16.38 33.73 19.60
N SER A 6 -15.83 34.81 19.06
CA SER A 6 -14.87 35.78 19.64
C SER A 6 -13.57 35.19 20.21
N TYR A 7 -12.42 35.57 19.64
CA TYR A 7 -11.32 36.21 20.39
C TYR A 7 -10.50 37.15 19.49
N LEU A 8 -10.37 38.37 20.00
CA LEU A 8 -9.58 39.49 19.50
C LEU A 8 -8.08 39.23 19.64
N TYR A 9 -7.27 39.69 18.67
CA TYR A 9 -6.17 40.62 18.99
C TYR A 9 -5.65 41.35 17.73
N PHE A 10 -5.90 42.66 17.68
CA PHE A 10 -5.18 43.64 16.88
C PHE A 10 -4.47 44.59 17.85
N PRO A 11 -3.18 44.88 17.67
CA PRO A 11 -2.60 46.18 17.95
C PRO A 11 -2.32 46.88 16.60
N LYS A 12 -3.16 47.81 16.14
CA LYS A 12 -3.12 49.25 16.43
C LYS A 12 -1.71 49.85 16.33
N ASN A 13 -1.53 50.64 15.25
CA ASN A 13 -0.68 51.82 15.05
C ASN A 13 0.01 51.69 13.68
N CYS A 14 -0.16 52.53 12.65
CA CYS A 14 -0.78 53.84 12.54
C CYS A 14 -0.88 54.19 11.03
N ILE A 15 -1.99 54.85 10.65
CA ILE A 15 -2.05 56.00 9.74
C ILE A 15 -1.72 55.74 8.24
N LEU A 16 -2.79 55.51 7.47
CA LEU A 16 -2.95 56.08 6.10
C LEU A 16 -2.85 57.62 6.19
N PRO A 17 -2.41 58.37 5.14
CA PRO A 17 -3.12 58.30 3.87
C PRO A 17 -2.36 58.73 2.58
N LEU A 18 -3.06 58.54 1.45
CA LEU A 18 -3.09 59.43 0.26
C LEU A 18 -1.76 59.78 -0.44
N LEU A 19 -1.58 59.28 -1.67
CA LEU A 19 -1.81 60.06 -2.91
C LEU A 19 -1.18 59.34 -4.11
N PHE A 20 -2.05 59.02 -5.06
CA PHE A 20 -1.73 58.96 -6.48
C PHE A 20 -1.03 60.26 -6.88
N LEU A 21 0.15 60.20 -7.50
CA LEU A 21 0.57 61.13 -8.55
C LEU A 21 1.77 60.56 -9.31
N ALA A 22 1.70 60.67 -10.63
CA ALA A 22 2.66 60.18 -11.60
C ALA A 22 3.86 61.14 -11.77
N VAL A 23 4.84 60.63 -12.52
CA VAL A 23 5.91 61.34 -13.26
C VAL A 23 7.16 61.74 -12.45
N THR A 24 8.29 61.05 -12.68
CA THR A 24 9.52 61.59 -13.33
C THR A 24 10.73 60.66 -13.11
N ARG A 25 11.56 60.58 -14.16
CA ARG A 25 12.88 59.95 -14.30
C ARG A 25 13.80 60.01 -13.06
N ILE A 26 14.61 58.96 -12.85
CA ILE A 26 16.08 59.03 -12.58
C ILE A 26 16.71 57.61 -12.75
N PRO A 27 18.00 57.51 -13.18
CA PRO A 27 18.56 56.38 -13.92
C PRO A 27 19.65 55.58 -13.15
N MET A 28 20.14 54.50 -13.77
CA MET A 28 21.53 54.02 -13.73
C MET A 28 22.23 53.96 -12.35
N ILE A 29 21.97 52.92 -11.55
CA ILE A 29 22.86 52.57 -10.40
C ILE A 29 23.25 51.07 -10.38
N TYR A 30 22.68 50.22 -11.23
CA TYR A 30 22.99 48.79 -11.22
C TYR A 30 24.11 48.38 -12.18
N LEU A 31 25.27 49.07 -12.13
CA LEU A 31 26.46 48.63 -12.88
C LEU A 31 27.79 48.69 -12.12
N HIS A 32 27.75 48.83 -10.79
CA HIS A 32 28.98 48.89 -9.97
C HIS A 32 29.14 47.76 -8.95
N CYS A 33 28.40 46.65 -9.09
CA CYS A 33 28.54 45.47 -8.23
C CYS A 33 28.84 44.20 -9.05
N PHE A 34 29.72 44.31 -10.05
CA PHE A 34 30.16 43.15 -10.85
C PHE A 34 31.69 43.02 -10.95
N SER A 35 32.46 43.93 -10.34
CA SER A 35 33.93 43.94 -10.47
C SER A 35 34.66 43.10 -9.41
N ASP A 36 34.03 42.73 -8.29
CA ASP A 36 34.76 42.11 -7.17
C ASP A 36 34.64 40.58 -7.07
N CYS A 37 33.79 39.94 -7.89
CA CYS A 37 33.68 38.47 -7.91
C CYS A 37 34.69 37.78 -8.84
N HIS A 38 35.38 38.52 -9.70
CA HIS A 38 36.31 37.93 -10.67
C HIS A 38 37.68 37.57 -10.06
N ASP A 39 38.01 38.14 -8.89
CA ASP A 39 39.32 37.94 -8.24
C ASP A 39 39.37 36.72 -7.31
N MET A 40 38.20 36.22 -6.86
CA MET A 40 38.10 35.01 -6.03
C MET A 40 38.35 33.71 -6.80
N LEU A 41 38.06 33.67 -8.10
CA LEU A 41 38.13 32.44 -8.91
C LEU A 41 39.53 32.15 -9.48
N ARG A 42 40.44 33.12 -9.46
CA ARG A 42 41.81 32.94 -9.95
C ARG A 42 42.73 32.23 -8.94
N LYS A 43 42.42 32.30 -7.63
CA LYS A 43 43.24 31.71 -6.55
C LYS A 43 43.10 30.19 -6.43
N TYR A 44 42.01 29.62 -6.95
CA TYR A 44 41.71 28.18 -6.87
C TYR A 44 41.90 27.41 -8.18
N GLY A 45 42.55 28.02 -9.19
CA GLY A 45 43.00 27.30 -10.39
C GLY A 45 41.89 26.79 -11.32
N PHE A 46 40.70 27.40 -11.30
CA PHE A 46 39.64 27.08 -12.27
C PHE A 46 39.74 27.96 -13.50
N LYS A 47 39.92 27.33 -14.67
CA LYS A 47 39.95 27.99 -15.97
C LYS A 47 38.51 28.31 -16.39
N ALA A 48 38.08 29.56 -16.25
CA ALA A 48 36.80 30.01 -16.81
C ALA A 48 36.93 30.12 -18.33
N HIS A 49 36.36 29.15 -19.06
CA HIS A 49 36.03 29.36 -20.47
C HIS A 49 34.73 30.16 -20.52
N PHE A 50 34.85 31.47 -20.75
CA PHE A 50 33.73 32.30 -21.19
C PHE A 50 33.37 31.90 -22.62
N PHE A 51 32.36 31.04 -22.77
CA PHE A 51 31.55 31.02 -23.98
C PHE A 51 30.39 32.00 -23.73
N ALA A 52 30.53 33.19 -24.30
CA ALA A 52 29.41 34.10 -24.46
C ALA A 52 28.70 33.70 -25.75
N ASP A 53 27.65 32.88 -25.64
CA ASP A 53 26.61 32.75 -26.66
C ASP A 53 25.29 32.34 -25.98
N ASP A 54 24.29 33.20 -26.15
CA ASP A 54 22.85 33.01 -25.98
C ASP A 54 22.27 32.61 -24.61
N CYS A 55 21.87 33.67 -23.91
CA CYS A 55 20.85 33.66 -22.87
C CYS A 55 19.47 33.35 -23.49
N SER A 56 19.05 32.08 -23.49
CA SER A 56 17.63 31.69 -23.41
C SER A 56 17.46 30.18 -23.17
N SER A 57 17.04 29.84 -21.94
CA SER A 57 16.44 28.56 -21.54
C SER A 57 17.31 27.29 -21.61
N VAL A 58 18.19 27.10 -20.62
CA VAL A 58 18.53 25.74 -20.20
C VAL A 58 17.31 25.15 -19.51
N PHE A 59 16.37 24.65 -20.30
CA PHE A 59 15.27 23.83 -19.82
C PHE A 59 15.91 22.53 -19.31
N TYR A 60 16.18 22.45 -18.00
CA TYR A 60 16.41 21.16 -17.35
C TYR A 60 15.17 20.33 -17.61
N LYS A 61 15.18 19.47 -18.64
CA LYS A 61 14.17 18.43 -18.77
C LYS A 61 14.37 17.54 -17.54
N PRO A 62 13.42 17.50 -16.58
CA PRO A 62 13.53 16.57 -15.47
C PRO A 62 13.67 15.18 -16.08
N PRO A 63 14.52 14.29 -15.53
CA PRO A 63 14.60 12.92 -16.02
C PRO A 63 13.19 12.36 -15.87
N THR A 64 12.49 12.19 -17.00
CA THR A 64 11.22 11.48 -17.03
C THR A 64 11.54 10.04 -16.67
N PHE A 65 11.62 9.78 -15.37
CA PHE A 65 11.74 8.46 -14.80
C PHE A 65 10.42 7.77 -15.11
N LEU A 66 10.39 7.12 -16.27
CA LEU A 66 9.46 6.07 -16.70
C LEU A 66 8.07 6.18 -16.05
N ILE A 67 7.24 7.13 -16.53
CA ILE A 67 5.79 6.98 -16.37
C ILE A 67 5.41 5.72 -17.13
N SER A 68 5.15 4.64 -16.40
CA SER A 68 4.55 3.38 -16.85
C SER A 68 3.52 3.68 -17.94
N LYS A 69 3.84 3.29 -19.18
CA LYS A 69 3.08 3.66 -20.38
C LYS A 69 1.77 2.85 -20.45
N MET A 70 0.82 3.14 -19.56
CA MET A 70 -0.54 2.63 -19.63
C MET A 70 -1.23 3.33 -20.80
N LYS A 71 -1.62 2.56 -21.82
CA LYS A 71 -2.12 3.12 -23.10
C LYS A 71 -3.47 3.83 -22.96
N HIS A 72 -4.28 3.47 -21.96
CA HIS A 72 -5.63 3.99 -21.73
C HIS A 72 -5.93 4.06 -20.22
N ASN A 73 -7.13 4.55 -19.88
CA ASN A 73 -7.68 4.53 -18.52
C ASN A 73 -8.01 3.09 -18.08
N ASN A 74 -6.97 2.37 -17.67
CA ASN A 74 -7.05 1.01 -17.17
C ASN A 74 -6.80 0.98 -15.66
N VAL A 75 -7.33 -0.04 -14.99
CA VAL A 75 -7.05 -0.29 -13.57
C VAL A 75 -5.54 -0.36 -13.34
N ILE A 76 -5.07 0.37 -12.32
CA ILE A 76 -3.66 0.39 -11.91
C ILE A 76 -3.24 -1.06 -11.59
N PRO A 77 -2.21 -1.61 -12.27
CA PRO A 77 -1.85 -3.00 -12.11
C PRO A 77 -1.21 -3.23 -10.74
N ASN A 78 -1.88 -3.99 -9.88
CA ASN A 78 -1.34 -4.41 -8.59
C ASN A 78 -0.83 -5.87 -8.63
N GLY A 79 0.11 -6.13 -9.55
CA GLY A 79 0.71 -7.46 -9.75
C GLY A 79 1.76 -7.79 -8.68
N HIS A 80 1.55 -8.89 -7.95
CA HIS A 80 2.45 -9.33 -6.88
C HIS A 80 3.54 -10.30 -7.39
N PHE A 81 4.21 -9.94 -8.49
CA PHE A 81 5.22 -10.76 -9.17
C PHE A 81 6.65 -10.22 -9.06
N LYS A 82 6.91 -9.38 -8.05
CA LYS A 82 8.21 -8.69 -7.85
C LYS A 82 9.32 -9.60 -7.30
N LYS A 83 8.97 -10.76 -6.75
CA LYS A 83 9.92 -11.76 -6.21
C LYS A 83 10.18 -12.86 -7.24
N HIS A 84 11.19 -13.70 -7.00
CA HIS A 84 11.47 -14.91 -7.80
C HIS A 84 10.37 -15.98 -7.65
N TRP A 85 9.18 -15.71 -8.17
CA TRP A 85 7.98 -16.54 -8.03
C TRP A 85 8.02 -17.80 -8.90
N GLN A 86 8.77 -17.77 -10.02
CA GLN A 86 8.86 -18.88 -10.97
C GLN A 86 9.36 -20.17 -10.32
N ASN A 87 10.25 -20.07 -9.33
CA ASN A 87 10.77 -21.22 -8.58
C ASN A 87 9.74 -21.88 -7.64
N TYR A 88 8.63 -21.20 -7.35
CA TYR A 88 7.61 -21.64 -6.39
C TYR A 88 6.27 -21.95 -7.07
N VAL A 89 6.27 -22.15 -8.39
CA VAL A 89 5.08 -22.52 -9.14
C VAL A 89 4.67 -23.96 -8.81
N LYS A 90 3.59 -24.11 -8.04
CA LYS A 90 3.00 -25.42 -7.74
C LYS A 90 2.07 -25.83 -8.87
N THR A 91 2.48 -26.81 -9.66
CA THR A 91 1.65 -27.42 -10.70
C THR A 91 0.73 -28.51 -10.13
N TRP A 92 -0.40 -28.76 -10.78
CA TRP A 92 -1.45 -29.69 -10.30
C TRP A 92 -1.62 -30.93 -11.19
N PHE A 93 -0.64 -31.27 -12.02
CA PHE A 93 -0.68 -32.46 -12.91
C PHE A 93 -0.87 -33.78 -12.17
N ASN A 94 -0.42 -33.85 -10.92
CA ASN A 94 -0.55 -35.04 -10.06
C ASN A 94 -1.94 -35.17 -9.38
N GLN A 95 -2.89 -34.27 -9.64
CA GLN A 95 -4.23 -34.29 -9.04
C GLN A 95 -4.99 -35.61 -9.28
N PRO A 96 -5.08 -36.18 -10.51
CA PRO A 96 -5.75 -37.46 -10.73
C PRO A 96 -5.06 -38.62 -9.99
N ALA A 97 -3.72 -38.67 -10.00
CA ALA A 97 -2.95 -39.67 -9.27
C ALA A 97 -3.20 -39.57 -7.75
N ARG A 98 -3.23 -38.35 -7.19
CA ARG A 98 -3.56 -38.14 -5.76
C ARG A 98 -4.99 -38.54 -5.43
N LYS A 99 -5.96 -38.34 -6.33
CA LYS A 99 -7.36 -38.80 -6.16
C LYS A 99 -7.42 -40.32 -6.07
N ASN A 100 -6.77 -41.03 -7.00
CA ASN A 100 -6.72 -42.49 -7.02
C ASN A 100 -6.03 -43.04 -5.77
N ARG A 101 -4.88 -42.47 -5.38
CA ARG A 101 -4.16 -42.85 -4.15
C ARG A 101 -5.03 -42.70 -2.90
N ARG A 102 -5.75 -41.57 -2.76
CA ARG A 102 -6.68 -41.34 -1.63
C ARG A 102 -7.83 -42.35 -1.64
N ARG A 103 -8.37 -42.72 -2.81
CA ARG A 103 -9.43 -43.73 -2.94
C ARG A 103 -8.96 -45.11 -2.46
N VAL A 104 -7.83 -45.58 -2.96
CA VAL A 104 -7.25 -46.88 -2.58
C VAL A 104 -6.95 -46.92 -1.08
N ALA A 105 -6.39 -45.84 -0.51
CA ALA A 105 -6.13 -45.77 0.92
C ALA A 105 -7.42 -45.85 1.76
N ARG A 106 -8.51 -45.21 1.33
CA ARG A 106 -9.83 -45.32 1.99
C ARG A 106 -10.40 -46.74 1.90
N GLN A 107 -10.26 -47.41 0.75
CA GLN A 107 -10.70 -48.81 0.58
C GLN A 107 -9.92 -49.77 1.47
N LYS A 108 -8.58 -49.65 1.49
CA LYS A 108 -7.72 -50.43 2.39
C LYS A 108 -8.09 -50.23 3.87
N LYS A 109 -8.39 -48.98 4.26
CA LYS A 109 -8.87 -48.66 5.61
C LYS A 109 -10.23 -49.31 5.89
N ALA A 110 -11.16 -49.30 4.95
CA ALA A 110 -12.48 -49.90 5.11
C ALA A 110 -12.41 -51.41 5.33
N VAL A 111 -11.63 -52.12 4.51
CA VAL A 111 -11.41 -53.57 4.64
C VAL A 111 -10.79 -53.92 5.99
N LYS A 112 -9.83 -53.13 6.48
CA LYS A 112 -9.18 -53.36 7.79
C LYS A 112 -10.13 -53.15 8.98
N ILE A 113 -11.10 -52.24 8.88
CA ILE A 113 -11.98 -51.83 9.99
C ILE A 113 -13.30 -52.61 10.02
N PHE A 114 -13.64 -53.31 8.93
CA PHE A 114 -14.83 -54.17 8.85
C PHE A 114 -14.90 -55.10 10.08
N PRO A 115 -16.01 -55.16 10.84
CA PRO A 115 -17.39 -54.72 10.53
C PRO A 115 -17.77 -53.28 10.92
N ARG A 116 -16.84 -52.49 11.47
CA ARG A 116 -17.15 -51.12 11.95
C ARG A 116 -17.26 -50.13 10.78
N PRO A 117 -18.06 -49.05 10.92
CA PRO A 117 -18.20 -48.05 9.86
C PRO A 117 -16.90 -47.29 9.57
N THR A 118 -16.61 -47.05 8.28
CA THR A 118 -15.37 -46.40 7.82
C THR A 118 -15.32 -44.89 8.10
N ALA A 119 -16.48 -44.24 8.24
CA ALA A 119 -16.62 -42.80 8.47
C ALA A 119 -16.03 -42.33 9.82
N GLY A 120 -15.72 -43.26 10.73
CA GLY A 120 -15.14 -42.99 12.04
C GLY A 120 -16.22 -42.96 13.14
N PRO A 121 -15.89 -42.38 14.31
CA PRO A 121 -16.81 -42.28 15.43
C PRO A 121 -17.94 -41.28 15.17
N LEU A 122 -19.02 -41.42 15.93
CA LEU A 122 -20.12 -40.44 15.95
C LEU A 122 -19.61 -39.06 16.36
N ARG A 123 -20.17 -38.01 15.76
CA ARG A 123 -19.77 -36.61 15.96
C ARG A 123 -20.98 -35.79 16.41
N PRO A 124 -20.84 -34.89 17.40
CA PRO A 124 -21.94 -34.04 17.86
C PRO A 124 -22.27 -32.97 16.83
N VAL A 125 -23.46 -32.41 16.93
CA VAL A 125 -23.91 -31.26 16.13
C VAL A 125 -23.54 -29.98 16.86
N VAL A 126 -22.83 -29.05 16.19
CA VAL A 126 -22.34 -27.81 16.78
C VAL A 126 -22.61 -26.62 15.83
N HIS A 127 -22.93 -25.46 16.39
CA HIS A 127 -23.14 -24.21 15.66
C HIS A 127 -21.81 -23.52 15.25
N GLY A 128 -21.83 -22.65 14.24
CA GLY A 128 -20.71 -21.75 13.94
C GLY A 128 -20.44 -20.75 15.08
N GLN A 129 -19.17 -20.35 15.27
CA GLN A 129 -18.78 -19.46 16.38
C GLN A 129 -19.17 -18.00 16.13
N THR A 130 -19.20 -17.56 14.86
CA THR A 130 -19.46 -16.16 14.50
C THR A 130 -20.93 -15.93 14.20
N LEU A 131 -21.40 -14.69 14.40
CA LEU A 131 -22.78 -14.29 14.12
C LEU A 131 -23.24 -14.70 12.71
N LYS A 132 -22.38 -14.49 11.70
CA LYS A 132 -22.64 -14.86 10.30
C LYS A 132 -22.94 -16.36 10.11
N TYR A 133 -22.34 -17.24 10.91
CA TYR A 133 -22.44 -18.69 10.75
C TYR A 133 -23.14 -19.40 11.90
N ASN A 134 -23.69 -18.65 12.87
CA ASN A 134 -24.36 -19.24 14.03
C ASN A 134 -25.56 -20.09 13.61
N MET A 135 -26.32 -19.67 12.60
CA MET A 135 -27.46 -20.45 12.09
C MET A 135 -27.05 -21.75 11.37
N LYS A 136 -25.78 -21.95 11.04
CA LYS A 136 -25.32 -23.14 10.31
C LYS A 136 -24.83 -24.20 11.29
N LEU A 137 -25.43 -25.40 11.18
CA LEU A 137 -25.02 -26.59 11.92
C LEU A 137 -23.88 -27.32 11.20
N ARG A 138 -22.97 -27.93 11.96
CA ARG A 138 -21.85 -28.74 11.47
C ARG A 138 -21.50 -29.86 12.43
N ALA A 139 -20.82 -30.89 11.94
CA ALA A 139 -20.25 -31.94 12.79
C ALA A 139 -19.06 -31.40 13.60
N GLY A 140 -19.20 -31.39 14.93
CA GLY A 140 -18.18 -31.02 15.91
C GLY A 140 -17.06 -32.04 16.05
N ARG A 141 -16.14 -31.86 17.01
CA ARG A 141 -14.98 -32.76 17.20
C ARG A 141 -15.34 -34.06 17.91
N GLY A 142 -16.04 -33.96 19.03
CA GLY A 142 -16.45 -35.04 19.94
C GLY A 142 -17.37 -34.48 21.02
N PHE A 143 -18.10 -35.37 21.71
CA PHE A 143 -19.08 -35.02 22.74
C PHE A 143 -18.43 -34.45 24.00
N THR A 144 -19.17 -33.64 24.75
CA THR A 144 -18.73 -33.12 26.05
C THR A 144 -18.88 -34.20 27.13
N LEU A 145 -18.17 -34.03 28.26
CA LEU A 145 -18.25 -35.01 29.36
C LEU A 145 -19.64 -34.99 30.01
N GLU A 146 -20.28 -33.83 30.05
CA GLU A 146 -21.63 -33.62 30.55
C GLU A 146 -22.64 -34.40 29.70
N GLU A 147 -22.55 -34.30 28.37
CA GLU A 147 -23.38 -35.06 27.44
C GLU A 147 -23.19 -36.57 27.60
N LEU A 148 -21.95 -37.02 27.81
CA LEU A 148 -21.64 -38.45 27.99
C LEU A 148 -22.15 -39.01 29.32
N LYS A 149 -22.12 -38.21 30.39
CA LYS A 149 -22.70 -38.56 31.71
C LYS A 149 -24.21 -38.74 31.62
N VAL A 150 -24.91 -37.82 30.94
CA VAL A 150 -26.37 -37.91 30.72
C VAL A 150 -26.72 -39.12 29.87
N SER A 151 -25.84 -39.52 28.95
CA SER A 151 -26.03 -40.70 28.08
C SER A 151 -25.71 -42.04 28.74
N PHE A 152 -25.49 -42.09 30.07
CA PHE A 152 -25.16 -43.31 30.84
C PHE A 152 -23.95 -44.10 30.34
N LEU A 153 -23.07 -43.47 29.57
CA LEU A 153 -21.95 -44.16 28.92
C LEU A 153 -20.75 -44.42 29.86
N PHE A 154 -20.73 -43.73 31.01
CA PHE A 154 -19.77 -43.93 32.09
C PHE A 154 -20.49 -43.65 33.41
N SER A 155 -20.63 -44.68 34.26
CA SER A 155 -21.05 -44.56 35.66
C SER A 155 -19.87 -44.76 36.59
#